data_AF-A0A5K1F8K4-F1
#
_entry.id   AF-A0A5K1F8K4-F1
#
_cell.length_a   1.000
_cell.length_b   1.000
_cell.length_c   1.000
_cell.angle_alpha   90.00
_cell.angle_beta   90.00
_cell.angle_gamma   90.00
#
_symmetry.space_group_name_H-M   'P 1'
#
loop_
_entity.id
_entity.type
_entity.pdbx_description
1 polymer ?
#
loop_
_entity_poly.entity_id
_entity_poly.type
_entity_poly.pdbx_seq_one_letter_code
_entity_poly.pdbx_strand_id
1 'polypeptide(L)'
;QLVEAGKDIESAYWELVIKDIQDACRLFEPIYDQTDAGDGYVSVEVSPKLARETAGTVEAAKWLHKVVDRRNVYIKIPATAECIPSIQEVISLGISVNVT
;
A
#
# COMPACT_ATOMS: atom_id res chain seq x y z
N GLN A 1 -20.07 -1.28 -12.98
CA GLN A 1 -19.23 -2.33 -13.59
C GLN A 1 -18.06 -1.64 -14.29
N LEU A 2 -16.82 -1.85 -13.85
CA LEU A 2 -15.64 -1.13 -14.40
C LEU A 2 -15.35 -1.47 -15.88
N VAL A 3 -15.72 -2.67 -16.31
CA VAL A 3 -15.61 -3.13 -17.71
C VAL A 3 -16.47 -2.29 -18.67
N GLU A 4 -17.61 -1.77 -18.21
CA GLU A 4 -18.50 -0.94 -19.03
C GLU A 4 -18.02 0.51 -19.18
N ALA A 5 -17.04 0.93 -18.36
CA ALA A 5 -16.52 2.30 -18.35
C ALA A 5 -15.37 2.54 -19.34
N GLY A 6 -14.97 1.52 -20.12
CA GLY A 6 -13.89 1.64 -21.11
C GLY A 6 -12.49 1.85 -20.54
N LYS A 7 -12.28 1.58 -19.24
CA LYS A 7 -10.95 1.65 -18.60
C LYS A 7 -10.08 0.49 -19.04
N ASP A 8 -8.77 0.72 -19.12
CA ASP A 8 -7.82 -0.37 -19.30
C ASP A 8 -7.81 -1.29 -18.06
N ILE A 9 -7.31 -2.51 -18.25
CA ILE A 9 -7.35 -3.57 -17.22
C ILE A 9 -6.58 -3.16 -15.97
N GLU A 10 -5.46 -2.47 -16.10
CA GLU A 10 -4.60 -2.09 -14.97
C GLU A 10 -5.27 -1.00 -14.13
N SER A 11 -5.84 0.02 -14.78
CA SER A 11 -6.63 1.04 -14.09
C SER A 11 -7.83 0.45 -13.35
N ALA A 12 -8.56 -0.47 -13.99
CA ALA A 12 -9.70 -1.14 -13.36
C ALA A 12 -9.28 -2.01 -12.16
N TYR A 13 -8.15 -2.71 -12.27
CA TYR A 13 -7.57 -3.49 -11.17
C TYR A 13 -7.23 -2.59 -9.97
N TRP A 14 -6.48 -1.50 -10.21
CA TRP A 14 -6.07 -0.62 -9.12
C TRP A 14 -7.24 0.08 -8.44
N GLU A 15 -8.28 0.45 -9.18
CA GLU A 15 -9.48 1.02 -8.58
C GLU A 15 -10.19 0.05 -7.64
N LEU A 16 -10.27 -1.23 -8.00
CA LEU A 16 -10.83 -2.26 -7.12
C LEU A 16 -9.97 -2.44 -5.88
N VAL A 17 -8.66 -2.63 -6.06
CA VAL A 17 -7.73 -2.82 -4.94
C VAL A 17 -7.76 -1.65 -3.98
N ILE A 18 -7.67 -0.41 -4.48
CA ILE A 18 -7.67 0.79 -3.63
C ILE A 18 -8.98 0.88 -2.85
N LYS A 19 -10.12 0.66 -3.51
CA LYS A 19 -11.43 0.69 -2.85
C LYS A 19 -11.53 -0.36 -1.75
N ASP A 20 -11.12 -1.60 -2.03
CA ASP A 20 -11.20 -2.70 -1.06
C ASP A 20 -10.30 -2.43 0.16
N ILE A 21 -9.10 -1.90 -0.07
CA ILE A 21 -8.18 -1.51 1.00
C ILE A 21 -8.75 -0.34 1.82
N GLN A 22 -9.34 0.67 1.17
CA GLN A 22 -9.98 1.79 1.87
C GLN A 22 -11.16 1.34 2.74
N ASP A 23 -11.98 0.43 2.25
CA ASP A 23 -13.13 -0.11 2.98
C ASP A 23 -12.67 -1.00 4.14
N ALA A 24 -11.65 -1.83 3.94
CA ALA A 24 -11.03 -2.62 4.99
C ALA A 24 -10.37 -1.74 6.07
N CYS A 25 -9.59 -0.72 5.67
CA CYS A 25 -9.00 0.23 6.61
C CYS A 25 -10.07 0.88 7.48
N ARG A 26 -11.20 1.30 6.88
CA ARG A 26 -12.33 1.86 7.63
C ARG A 26 -12.92 0.87 8.63
N LEU A 27 -13.04 -0.40 8.25
CA LEU A 27 -13.56 -1.46 9.12
C LEU A 27 -12.65 -1.71 10.33
N PHE A 28 -11.33 -1.62 10.15
CA PHE A 28 -10.33 -1.88 11.18
C PHE A 28 -9.89 -0.64 11.98
N GLU A 29 -10.32 0.56 11.57
CA GLU A 29 -10.00 1.83 12.26
C GLU A 29 -10.33 1.82 13.77
N PRO A 30 -11.46 1.23 14.25
CA PRO A 30 -11.71 1.14 15.68
C PRO A 30 -10.67 0.33 16.44
N ILE A 31 -10.10 -0.72 15.84
CA ILE A 31 -9.03 -1.53 16.46
C ILE A 31 -7.74 -0.70 16.49
N TYR A 32 -7.44 0.00 15.40
CA TYR A 32 -6.29 0.90 15.33
C TYR A 32 -6.32 1.97 16.42
N ASP A 33 -7.46 2.63 16.63
CA ASP A 33 -7.60 3.66 17.65
C ASP A 33 -7.58 3.05 19.08
N GLN A 34 -8.23 1.88 19.32
CA GLN A 34 -8.28 1.24 20.64
C GLN A 34 -6.94 0.67 21.10
N THR A 35 -6.09 0.29 20.16
CA THR A 35 -4.77 -0.31 20.43
C THR A 35 -3.63 0.71 20.39
N ASP A 36 -3.95 2.00 20.29
CA ASP A 36 -2.97 3.09 20.14
C ASP A 36 -1.99 2.80 18.98
N ALA A 37 -2.54 2.48 17.81
CA ALA A 37 -1.81 2.05 16.61
C ALA A 37 -0.96 0.77 16.78
N GLY A 38 -1.30 -0.09 17.73
CA GLY A 38 -0.67 -1.41 17.90
C GLY A 38 -1.18 -2.48 16.91
N ASP A 39 -2.42 -2.37 16.44
CA ASP A 39 -3.07 -3.29 15.51
C ASP A 39 -4.09 -2.54 14.62
N GLY A 40 -4.94 -3.23 13.86
CA GLY A 40 -5.98 -2.65 13.01
C GLY A 40 -5.47 -2.16 11.66
N TYR A 41 -4.30 -2.63 11.23
CA TYR A 41 -3.73 -2.27 9.93
C TYR A 41 -4.23 -3.14 8.78
N VAL A 42 -4.21 -2.59 7.58
CA VAL A 42 -4.46 -3.31 6.32
C VAL A 42 -3.30 -3.09 5.37
N SER A 43 -2.79 -4.16 4.76
CA SER A 43 -1.64 -4.09 3.86
C SER A 43 -2.05 -4.10 2.39
N VAL A 44 -1.41 -3.26 1.58
CA VAL A 44 -1.45 -3.31 0.11
C VAL A 44 -0.04 -3.39 -0.45
N GLU A 45 0.20 -4.30 -1.39
CA GLU A 45 1.54 -4.56 -1.94
C GLU A 45 1.82 -3.72 -3.17
N VAL A 46 3.07 -3.27 -3.30
CA VAL A 46 3.58 -2.72 -4.55
C VAL A 46 3.55 -3.77 -5.66
N SER A 47 3.63 -3.35 -6.92
CA SER A 47 3.72 -4.31 -8.03
C SER A 47 4.96 -5.21 -7.88
N PRO A 48 4.82 -6.55 -7.97
CA PRO A 48 5.96 -7.48 -7.84
C PRO A 48 6.99 -7.29 -8.97
N LYS A 49 6.62 -6.63 -10.07
CA LYS A 49 7.55 -6.27 -11.14
C LYS A 49 8.67 -5.34 -10.65
N LEU A 50 8.42 -4.59 -9.58
CA LEU A 50 9.35 -3.64 -8.97
C LEU A 50 10.28 -4.27 -7.93
N ALA A 51 10.23 -5.59 -7.70
CA ALA A 51 11.00 -6.27 -6.66
C ALA A 51 12.54 -6.16 -6.82
N ARG A 52 13.03 -5.57 -7.91
CA ARG A 52 14.46 -5.29 -8.17
C ARG A 52 14.73 -3.81 -8.49
N GLU A 53 13.74 -2.94 -8.29
CA GLU A 53 13.80 -1.54 -8.70
C GLU A 53 13.56 -0.61 -7.51
N THR A 54 14.61 -0.32 -6.73
CA THR A 54 14.52 0.47 -5.49
C THR A 54 13.74 1.78 -5.67
N ALA A 55 14.12 2.61 -6.65
CA ALA A 55 13.45 3.90 -6.88
C ALA A 55 11.99 3.72 -7.33
N GLY A 56 11.73 2.73 -8.18
CA GLY A 56 10.37 2.40 -8.60
C GLY A 56 9.49 1.93 -7.44
N THR A 57 10.04 1.11 -6.54
CA THR A 57 9.37 0.70 -5.30
C THR A 57 9.02 1.89 -4.40
N VAL A 58 9.96 2.83 -4.21
CA VAL A 58 9.71 4.03 -3.40
C VAL A 58 8.58 4.87 -4.00
N GLU A 59 8.59 5.14 -5.30
CA GLU A 59 7.55 5.94 -5.95
C GLU A 59 6.19 5.23 -5.93
N ALA A 60 6.17 3.91 -6.14
CA ALA A 60 4.95 3.11 -6.01
C ALA A 60 4.40 3.13 -4.58
N ALA A 61 5.26 3.06 -3.57
CA ALA A 61 4.87 3.13 -2.17
C ALA A 61 4.27 4.50 -1.80
N LYS A 62 4.91 5.59 -2.24
CA LYS A 62 4.40 6.97 -2.09
C LYS A 62 3.03 7.13 -2.76
N TRP A 63 2.90 6.62 -3.98
CA TRP A 63 1.65 6.68 -4.73
C TRP A 63 0.54 5.89 -4.03
N LEU A 64 0.78 4.64 -3.65
CA LEU A 64 -0.20 3.80 -2.94
C LEU A 64 -0.65 4.42 -1.63
N HIS A 65 0.29 4.88 -0.80
CA HIS A 65 -0.02 5.54 0.46
C HIS A 65 -0.92 6.77 0.24
N LYS A 66 -0.59 7.58 -0.78
CA LYS A 66 -1.37 8.77 -1.13
C LYS A 66 -2.77 8.45 -1.64
N VAL A 67 -2.94 7.45 -2.50
CA VAL A 67 -4.26 7.14 -3.09
C VAL A 67 -5.16 6.36 -2.14
N VAL A 68 -4.57 5.55 -1.25
CA VAL A 68 -5.34 4.87 -0.20
C VAL A 68 -5.80 5.88 0.86
N ASP A 69 -4.93 6.80 1.29
CA ASP A 69 -5.28 7.90 2.20
C ASP A 69 -5.95 7.44 3.51
N ARG A 70 -5.31 6.49 4.20
CA ARG A 70 -5.77 5.94 5.48
C ARG A 70 -4.61 5.78 6.45
N ARG A 71 -4.83 6.16 7.72
CA ARG A 71 -3.80 6.15 8.79
C ARG A 71 -3.28 4.74 9.10
N ASN A 72 -4.13 3.74 8.93
CA ASN A 72 -3.86 2.34 9.23
C ASN A 72 -3.52 1.51 7.98
N VAL A 73 -3.03 2.13 6.90
CA VAL A 73 -2.49 1.38 5.75
C VAL A 73 -1.03 1.02 5.98
N TYR A 74 -0.68 -0.23 5.68
CA TYR A 74 0.69 -0.65 5.44
C TYR A 74 0.95 -0.74 3.94
N ILE A 75 2.07 -0.18 3.48
CA ILE A 75 2.58 -0.53 2.16
C ILE A 75 3.46 -1.77 2.30
N LYS A 76 3.11 -2.83 1.60
CA LYS A 76 3.89 -4.07 1.60
C LYS A 76 5.01 -3.98 0.56
N ILE A 77 6.23 -4.22 1.00
CA ILE A 77 7.46 -4.15 0.20
C ILE A 77 8.26 -5.45 0.41
N PRO A 78 8.66 -6.16 -0.66
CA PRO A 78 9.43 -7.39 -0.52
C PRO A 78 10.84 -7.13 0.00
N ALA A 79 11.35 -8.02 0.85
CA ALA A 79 12.71 -7.98 1.40
C ALA A 79 13.77 -8.55 0.45
N THR A 80 13.70 -8.23 -0.84
CA THR A 80 14.82 -8.50 -1.75
C THR A 80 16.00 -7.60 -1.41
N ALA A 81 17.22 -8.01 -1.75
CA ALA A 81 18.42 -7.22 -1.47
C ALA A 81 18.32 -5.81 -2.09
N GLU A 82 17.71 -5.70 -3.26
CA GLU A 82 17.48 -4.47 -4.00
C GLU A 82 16.39 -3.59 -3.38
N CYS A 83 15.39 -4.16 -2.71
CA CYS A 83 14.30 -3.40 -2.10
C CYS A 83 14.59 -2.99 -0.64
N ILE A 84 15.58 -3.58 0.05
CA ILE A 84 15.94 -3.16 1.42
C ILE A 84 16.16 -1.64 1.54
N PRO A 85 16.90 -0.96 0.65
CA PRO A 85 17.05 0.49 0.73
C PRO A 85 15.72 1.25 0.59
N SER A 86 14.78 0.73 -0.23
CA SER A 86 13.45 1.34 -0.39
C SER A 86 12.62 1.27 0.88
N ILE A 87 12.74 0.19 1.67
CA ILE A 87 12.05 0.06 2.96
C ILE A 87 12.50 1.16 3.91
N GLN A 88 13.82 1.38 4.02
CA GLN A 88 14.38 2.43 4.87
C GLN A 88 13.91 3.82 4.42
N GLU A 89 13.93 4.10 3.11
CA GLU A 89 13.48 5.38 2.58
C GLU A 89 12.00 5.62 2.84
N VAL A 90 11.13 4.65 2.56
CA VAL A 90 9.68 4.77 2.77
C VAL A 90 9.34 5.00 4.25
N ILE A 91 10.00 4.29 5.17
CA ILE A 91 9.83 4.51 6.61
C ILE A 91 10.30 5.93 7.01
N SER A 92 11.40 6.43 6.42
CA SER A 92 11.89 7.80 6.70
C SER A 92 10.90 8.89 6.30
N LEU A 93 9.97 8.60 5.41
CA LEU A 93 8.89 9.49 4.98
C LEU A 93 7.65 9.40 5.89
N GLY A 94 7.69 8.61 6.96
CA GLY A 94 6.57 8.38 7.87
C GLY A 94 5.51 7.41 7.32
N ILE A 95 5.84 6.65 6.27
CA ILE A 95 4.93 5.65 5.69
C ILE A 95 5.17 4.31 6.38
N SER A 96 4.11 3.74 6.93
CA SER A 96 4.10 2.42 7.55
C SER A 96 4.37 1.32 6.51
N VAL A 97 5.35 0.44 6.77
CA VAL A 97 5.73 -0.66 5.86
C VAL A 97 5.48 -2.04 6.48
N ASN A 98 4.90 -2.95 5.69
CA ASN A 98 4.87 -4.40 5.97
C ASN A 98 5.93 -5.08 5.11
N VAL A 99 6.99 -5.63 5.72
CA VAL A 99 8.07 -6.30 4.99
C VAL A 99 7.66 -7.74 4.69
N THR A 100 7.75 -8.17 3.42
CA THR A 100 7.32 -9.51 2.98
C THR A 100 8.40 -10.32 2.27
#